data_AF-A0A957XQX6-F1
#
_entry.id   AF-A0A957XQX6-F1
#
_cell.length_a   1.000
_cell.length_b   1.000
_cell.length_c   1.000
_cell.angle_alpha   90.00
_cell.angle_beta   90.00
_cell.angle_gamma   90.00
#
_symmetry.space_group_name_H-M   'P 1'
#
loop_
_entity.id
_entity.type
_entity.pdbx_description
1 polymer ?
#
loop_
_entity_poly.entity_id
_entity_poly.type
_entity_poly.pdbx_seq_one_letter_code
_entity_poly.pdbx_strand_id
1 'polypeptide(L)'
;MRVDDEGRLLHLAWRARPAGSPEGAVLVGPGFEAFQRPDELPLTRRYELSTFADTVQQEVGLKVNFPALPAQMQPGDAAHLPIRDMRLRYADHEVVLDAEPGLAPSHGQPTAVSGSRETLRVRLADPSQPIEATLCYRLTPEHDIIERWVELANTGPTSIEVEALAFATLHLPNGTSELTSVAGWWTREFTASRERLPMGTRTIEQRAVQTGHYASPFFMLNRPNQAWEETGWVWFGTLAYSGAWRVAIEQLFTLDVRIQVGYNPFDFGLTLGSGERHVTPAVVIGVCAEGWGGASRRLHAFALERVLPSSPALPA
;
A
#
# COMPACT_ATOMS: atom_id res chain seq x y z
N MET A 1 -11.63 0.82 -6.75
CA MET A 1 -10.72 1.47 -7.72
C MET A 1 -11.36 1.48 -9.10
N ARG A 2 -10.90 2.32 -10.02
CA ARG A 2 -11.38 2.42 -11.41
C ARG A 2 -10.23 2.76 -12.34
N VAL A 3 -10.24 2.24 -13.55
CA VAL A 3 -9.33 2.65 -14.63
C VAL A 3 -9.98 3.81 -15.39
N ASP A 4 -9.26 4.91 -15.60
CA ASP A 4 -9.74 6.04 -16.41
C ASP A 4 -9.43 5.88 -17.91
N ASP A 5 -9.87 6.85 -18.71
CA ASP A 5 -9.75 6.82 -20.17
C ASP A 5 -8.28 6.82 -20.66
N GLU A 6 -7.33 7.18 -19.80
CA GLU A 6 -5.90 7.14 -20.13
C GLU A 6 -5.15 5.96 -19.49
N GLY A 7 -5.89 4.99 -18.95
CA GLY A 7 -5.35 3.78 -18.36
C GLY A 7 -4.76 3.97 -16.97
N ARG A 8 -5.03 5.08 -16.27
CA ARG A 8 -4.55 5.28 -14.90
C ARG A 8 -5.48 4.57 -13.92
N LEU A 9 -4.88 3.92 -12.91
CA LEU A 9 -5.64 3.29 -11.84
C LEU A 9 -5.95 4.31 -10.74
N LEU A 10 -7.23 4.63 -10.56
CA LEU A 10 -7.72 5.60 -9.60
C LEU A 10 -8.31 4.93 -8.35
N HIS A 11 -7.90 5.42 -7.18
CA HIS A 11 -8.57 5.09 -5.92
C HIS A 11 -9.97 5.72 -5.89
N LEU A 12 -10.98 4.92 -5.52
CA LEU A 12 -12.35 5.42 -5.38
C LEU A 12 -12.72 5.63 -3.92
N ALA A 13 -12.62 4.58 -3.12
CA ALA A 13 -12.93 4.62 -1.70
C ALA A 13 -12.36 3.39 -1.00
N TRP A 14 -11.97 3.60 0.26
CA TRP A 14 -11.73 2.55 1.25
C TRP A 14 -12.53 2.89 2.50
N ARG A 15 -13.70 2.24 2.63
CA ARG A 15 -14.72 2.52 3.65
C ARG A 15 -15.60 1.31 3.85
N ALA A 16 -16.51 1.36 4.83
CA ALA A 16 -17.52 0.32 4.96
C ALA A 16 -18.43 0.20 3.74
N ARG A 17 -18.85 -1.04 3.51
CA ARG A 17 -19.87 -1.38 2.52
C ARG A 17 -21.18 -0.64 2.86
N PRO A 18 -21.76 0.15 1.94
CA PRO A 18 -23.01 0.84 2.20
C PRO A 18 -24.15 -0.18 2.44
N ALA A 19 -24.98 0.09 3.44
CA ALA A 19 -26.09 -0.79 3.80
C ALA A 19 -27.01 -1.07 2.60
N GLY A 20 -27.39 -2.33 2.42
CA GLY A 20 -28.27 -2.76 1.32
C GLY A 20 -27.62 -2.82 -0.07
N SER A 21 -26.32 -2.55 -0.19
CA SER A 21 -25.62 -2.69 -1.48
C SER A 21 -25.47 -4.16 -1.85
N PRO A 22 -25.98 -4.61 -3.02
CA PRO A 22 -25.82 -5.98 -3.45
C PRO A 22 -24.33 -6.34 -3.64
N GLU A 23 -24.03 -7.62 -3.60
CA GLU A 23 -22.67 -8.10 -3.87
C GLU A 23 -22.31 -7.82 -5.33
N GLY A 24 -21.08 -7.35 -5.57
CA GLY A 24 -20.67 -6.88 -6.89
C GLY A 24 -21.29 -5.55 -7.33
N ALA A 25 -22.00 -4.83 -6.45
CA ALA A 25 -22.47 -3.49 -6.76
C ALA A 25 -21.30 -2.60 -7.17
N VAL A 26 -21.39 -2.04 -8.37
CA VAL A 26 -20.51 -0.94 -8.79
C VAL A 26 -20.91 0.27 -7.95
N LEU A 27 -20.20 0.46 -6.83
CA LEU A 27 -20.38 1.59 -5.92
C LEU A 27 -19.73 2.85 -6.52
N VAL A 28 -20.28 3.31 -7.65
CA VAL A 28 -19.83 4.49 -8.38
C VAL A 28 -21.05 5.32 -8.72
N GLY A 29 -21.04 6.62 -8.41
CA GLY A 29 -22.20 7.50 -8.66
C GLY A 29 -21.95 8.95 -8.26
N PRO A 30 -22.90 9.87 -8.52
CA PRO A 30 -22.81 11.27 -8.13
C PRO A 30 -22.65 11.36 -6.59
N GLY A 31 -21.51 11.87 -6.12
CA GLY A 31 -21.12 11.86 -4.70
C GLY A 31 -19.98 10.90 -4.35
N PHE A 32 -19.52 10.08 -5.29
CA PHE A 32 -18.19 9.46 -5.24
C PHE A 32 -17.20 10.41 -5.90
N GLU A 33 -16.60 11.27 -5.10
CA GLU A 33 -15.43 12.02 -5.53
C GLU A 33 -14.25 11.04 -5.51
N ALA A 34 -13.62 10.83 -6.67
CA ALA A 34 -12.32 10.20 -6.67
C ALA A 34 -11.39 11.05 -5.77
N PHE A 35 -10.54 10.40 -4.99
CA PHE A 35 -9.50 11.07 -4.19
C PHE A 35 -8.66 12.05 -5.05
N GLN A 36 -8.70 11.90 -6.37
CA GLN A 36 -8.07 12.78 -7.33
C GLN A 36 -9.05 13.12 -8.45
N ARG A 37 -9.25 14.42 -8.66
CA ARG A 37 -9.85 14.97 -9.86
C ARG A 37 -8.71 15.28 -10.84
N PRO A 38 -8.55 14.52 -11.94
CA PRO A 38 -7.46 14.74 -12.90
C PRO A 38 -7.43 16.16 -13.49
N ASP A 39 -8.56 16.84 -13.44
CA ASP A 39 -8.84 18.19 -13.94
C ASP A 39 -8.50 19.31 -12.95
N GLU A 40 -8.29 19.04 -11.66
CA GLU A 40 -8.06 20.08 -10.64
C GLU A 40 -6.59 20.50 -10.47
N LEU A 41 -5.64 19.77 -11.07
CA LEU A 41 -4.23 20.11 -11.03
C LEU A 41 -3.66 20.33 -12.44
N PRO A 42 -3.44 21.60 -12.88
CA PRO A 42 -2.73 21.88 -14.13
C PRO A 42 -1.23 21.51 -14.07
N LEU A 43 -0.76 20.94 -12.96
CA LEU A 43 0.62 20.47 -12.81
C LEU A 43 0.89 19.12 -13.48
N THR A 44 -0.16 18.36 -13.83
CA THR A 44 -0.02 17.05 -14.49
C THR A 44 -0.80 16.98 -15.80
N ARG A 45 -0.32 17.73 -16.81
CA ARG A 45 -0.08 17.29 -18.22
C ARG A 45 0.45 18.51 -19.02
N ARG A 46 1.71 18.49 -19.46
CA ARG A 46 2.11 17.97 -20.78
C ARG A 46 3.38 17.08 -20.79
N TYR A 47 4.05 16.88 -19.66
CA TYR A 47 5.26 16.05 -19.52
C TYR A 47 5.26 15.43 -18.11
N GLU A 48 4.91 14.14 -17.99
CA GLU A 48 4.75 13.46 -16.68
C GLU A 48 6.08 13.44 -15.90
N LEU A 49 6.05 13.76 -14.60
CA LEU A 49 7.18 13.58 -13.67
C LEU A 49 6.63 13.31 -12.27
N SER A 50 6.39 12.04 -11.93
CA SER A 50 6.41 11.60 -10.53
C SER A 50 7.81 11.09 -10.22
N THR A 51 8.73 12.02 -10.02
CA THR A 51 10.17 11.73 -9.82
C THR A 51 10.53 11.29 -8.40
N PHE A 52 9.58 11.36 -7.46
CA PHE A 52 9.84 11.03 -6.07
C PHE A 52 8.73 10.13 -5.55
N ALA A 53 9.10 8.93 -5.10
CA ALA A 53 8.20 7.94 -4.56
C ALA A 53 7.29 8.48 -3.44
N ASP A 54 7.64 9.61 -2.81
CA ASP A 54 6.88 10.31 -1.77
C ASP A 54 5.74 11.22 -2.27
N THR A 55 5.74 11.61 -3.55
CA THR A 55 4.71 12.49 -4.15
C THR A 55 3.74 11.74 -5.07
N VAL A 56 3.88 10.41 -5.18
CA VAL A 56 3.18 9.60 -6.18
C VAL A 56 1.67 9.55 -5.95
N GLN A 57 0.94 9.93 -6.98
CA GLN A 57 -0.52 9.95 -7.01
C GLN A 57 -1.13 8.57 -7.32
N GLN A 58 -0.33 7.60 -7.73
CA GLN A 58 -0.73 6.24 -8.04
C GLN A 58 -0.79 5.32 -6.81
N GLU A 59 -1.51 4.21 -6.94
CA GLU A 59 -1.63 3.14 -5.93
C GLU A 59 -0.31 2.43 -5.59
N VAL A 60 0.78 2.75 -6.31
CA VAL A 60 2.14 2.26 -6.07
C VAL A 60 3.13 3.43 -5.98
N GLY A 61 3.87 3.50 -4.88
CA GLY A 61 4.98 4.45 -4.71
C GLY A 61 6.29 3.82 -5.14
N LEU A 62 6.88 4.26 -6.23
CA LEU A 62 8.06 3.63 -6.83
C LEU A 62 9.00 4.68 -7.41
N LYS A 63 10.31 4.44 -7.30
CA LYS A 63 11.38 5.23 -7.92
C LYS A 63 12.38 4.28 -8.56
N VAL A 64 12.56 4.38 -9.86
CA VAL A 64 13.45 3.50 -10.65
C VAL A 64 14.37 4.34 -11.52
N ASN A 65 15.61 3.90 -11.61
CA ASN A 65 16.62 4.41 -12.53
C ASN A 65 16.82 3.42 -13.68
N PHE A 66 16.73 3.94 -14.91
CA PHE A 66 16.86 3.17 -16.14
C PHE A 66 18.16 3.55 -16.85
N PRO A 67 18.85 2.59 -17.48
CA PRO A 67 20.11 2.87 -18.18
C PRO A 67 19.91 3.64 -19.49
N ALA A 68 18.68 3.73 -20.00
CA ALA A 68 18.32 4.43 -21.23
C ALA A 68 17.21 5.45 -21.00
N LEU A 69 17.12 6.43 -21.91
CA LEU A 69 16.02 7.39 -21.92
C LEU A 69 14.70 6.69 -22.28
N PRO A 70 13.56 7.14 -21.69
CA PRO A 70 12.25 6.62 -22.06
C PRO A 70 11.97 6.83 -23.55
N ALA A 71 11.22 5.90 -24.15
CA ALA A 71 10.74 6.08 -25.50
C ALA A 71 9.77 7.27 -25.59
N GLN A 72 9.87 8.03 -26.69
CA GLN A 72 8.98 9.16 -26.93
C GLN A 72 7.56 8.66 -27.23
N MET A 73 6.54 9.19 -26.55
CA MET A 73 5.15 8.77 -26.76
C MET A 73 4.38 9.69 -27.72
N GLN A 74 4.66 10.99 -27.67
CA GLN A 74 4.03 11.99 -28.55
C GLN A 74 5.06 12.92 -29.21
N PRO A 75 4.81 13.39 -30.46
CA PRO A 75 5.67 14.39 -31.10
C PRO A 75 5.79 15.65 -30.23
N GLY A 76 7.02 16.03 -29.87
CA GLY A 76 7.30 17.19 -29.01
C GLY A 76 7.55 16.86 -27.53
N ASP A 77 7.35 15.62 -27.09
CA ASP A 77 7.81 15.14 -25.78
C ASP A 77 9.32 15.44 -25.61
N ALA A 78 9.68 16.05 -24.47
CA ALA A 78 11.06 16.42 -24.18
C ALA A 78 11.95 15.18 -24.11
N ALA A 79 12.86 15.01 -25.08
CA ALA A 79 13.83 13.90 -25.12
C ALA A 79 14.88 13.90 -23.99
N HIS A 80 14.88 14.91 -23.11
CA HIS A 80 16.05 15.28 -22.30
C HIS A 80 15.80 15.34 -20.79
N LEU A 81 14.78 14.67 -20.27
CA LEU A 81 14.75 14.41 -18.83
C LEU A 81 15.10 12.94 -18.57
N PRO A 82 16.41 12.65 -18.43
CA PRO A 82 16.84 11.37 -17.94
C PRO A 82 16.38 11.28 -16.48
N ILE A 83 15.93 10.09 -16.09
CA ILE A 83 15.73 9.65 -14.70
C ILE A 83 14.33 10.00 -14.13
N ARG A 84 13.50 8.95 -13.94
CA ARG A 84 12.32 8.85 -13.06
C ARG A 84 10.95 9.32 -13.58
N ASP A 85 10.72 9.38 -14.90
CA ASP A 85 9.35 9.44 -15.41
C ASP A 85 8.80 8.01 -15.52
N MET A 86 7.90 7.63 -14.61
CA MET A 86 7.17 6.37 -14.65
C MET A 86 5.69 6.63 -14.93
N ARG A 87 5.19 5.94 -15.94
CA ARG A 87 3.86 6.10 -16.52
C ARG A 87 3.10 4.79 -16.49
N LEU A 88 3.06 4.11 -15.35
CA LEU A 88 2.32 2.85 -15.21
C LEU A 88 0.86 3.03 -15.66
N ARG A 89 0.44 2.20 -16.60
CA ARG A 89 -0.92 2.11 -17.14
C ARG A 89 -1.48 0.72 -16.93
N TYR A 90 -2.76 0.65 -16.67
CA TYR A 90 -3.51 -0.59 -16.59
C TYR A 90 -3.33 -1.41 -17.88
N ALA A 91 -2.86 -2.65 -17.73
CA ALA A 91 -2.72 -3.60 -18.80
C ALA A 91 -3.86 -4.63 -18.75
N ASP A 92 -4.00 -5.34 -17.63
CA ASP A 92 -5.07 -6.29 -17.36
C ASP A 92 -5.26 -6.53 -15.86
N HIS A 93 -6.24 -7.37 -15.51
CA HIS A 93 -6.36 -7.93 -14.17
C HIS A 93 -6.87 -9.36 -14.23
N GLU A 94 -6.63 -10.09 -13.15
CA GLU A 94 -7.19 -11.41 -12.91
C GLU A 94 -7.62 -11.54 -11.45
N VAL A 95 -8.57 -12.43 -11.21
CA VAL A 95 -8.94 -12.88 -9.86
C VAL A 95 -8.54 -14.34 -9.76
N VAL A 96 -7.64 -14.63 -8.83
CA VAL A 96 -7.12 -15.97 -8.58
C VAL A 96 -7.35 -16.36 -7.12
N LEU A 97 -7.31 -17.65 -6.82
CA LEU A 97 -7.34 -18.15 -5.45
C LEU A 97 -5.90 -18.32 -4.96
N ASP A 98 -5.60 -17.77 -3.78
CA ASP A 98 -4.29 -17.85 -3.10
C ASP A 98 -3.09 -17.51 -4.00
N ALA A 99 -3.05 -16.29 -4.55
CA ALA A 99 -1.90 -15.86 -5.35
C ALA A 99 -0.59 -15.89 -4.52
N GLU A 100 0.40 -16.65 -4.95
CA GLU A 100 1.71 -16.67 -4.30
C GLU A 100 2.45 -15.31 -4.45
N PRO A 101 3.30 -14.92 -3.48
CA PRO A 101 3.56 -15.63 -2.22
C PRO A 101 2.46 -15.38 -1.17
N GLY A 102 1.73 -14.26 -1.30
CA GLY A 102 0.89 -13.72 -0.25
C GLY A 102 1.61 -13.56 1.10
N LEU A 103 0.87 -13.24 2.17
CA LEU A 103 1.40 -13.48 3.51
C LEU A 103 1.35 -14.99 3.78
N ALA A 104 2.43 -15.69 3.46
CA ALA A 104 2.63 -17.08 3.84
C ALA A 104 3.45 -17.15 5.15
N PRO A 105 3.15 -18.09 6.08
CA PRO A 105 4.04 -18.38 7.19
C PRO A 105 5.41 -18.76 6.61
N SER A 106 6.41 -17.90 6.81
CA SER A 106 7.77 -18.05 6.26
C SER A 106 8.52 -19.34 6.66
N HIS A 107 7.91 -20.12 7.55
CA HIS A 107 8.44 -21.31 8.20
C HIS A 107 7.75 -22.61 7.74
N GLY A 108 6.83 -22.54 6.76
CA GLY A 108 6.20 -23.71 6.13
C GLY A 108 5.26 -24.51 7.05
N GLN A 109 4.88 -23.95 8.19
CA GLN A 109 3.96 -24.57 9.12
C GLN A 109 2.51 -24.25 8.74
N PRO A 110 1.56 -25.17 8.98
CA PRO A 110 0.15 -24.92 8.76
C PRO A 110 -0.35 -23.81 9.69
N THR A 111 -1.29 -23.01 9.22
CA THR A 111 -2.05 -22.04 10.02
C THR A 111 -3.32 -22.69 10.58
N ALA A 112 -3.99 -22.04 11.54
CA ALA A 112 -5.24 -22.57 12.09
C ALA A 112 -6.37 -22.62 11.04
N VAL A 113 -6.36 -21.71 10.07
CA VAL A 113 -7.30 -21.70 8.94
C VAL A 113 -6.52 -21.65 7.62
N SER A 114 -6.68 -22.69 6.79
CA SER A 114 -5.97 -22.89 5.52
C SER A 114 -6.87 -22.75 4.28
N GLY A 115 -8.09 -22.23 4.43
CA GLY A 115 -9.02 -22.06 3.31
C GLY A 115 -8.55 -21.01 2.30
N SER A 116 -8.82 -21.25 1.02
CA SER A 116 -8.35 -20.38 -0.06
C SER A 116 -8.99 -19.00 -0.05
N ARG A 117 -8.21 -17.98 -0.43
CA ARG A 117 -8.63 -16.58 -0.41
C ARG A 117 -8.53 -15.97 -1.80
N GLU A 118 -9.57 -15.26 -2.20
CA GLU A 118 -9.57 -14.52 -3.45
C GLU A 118 -8.51 -13.42 -3.42
N THR A 119 -7.72 -13.37 -4.49
CA THR A 119 -6.71 -12.35 -4.73
C THR A 119 -6.96 -11.69 -6.08
N LEU A 120 -7.23 -10.39 -6.05
CA LEU A 120 -7.23 -9.56 -7.24
C LEU A 120 -5.80 -9.16 -7.57
N ARG A 121 -5.35 -9.44 -8.79
CA ARG A 121 -4.05 -9.01 -9.32
C ARG A 121 -4.30 -8.02 -10.44
N VAL A 122 -3.85 -6.78 -10.27
CA VAL A 122 -3.99 -5.71 -11.26
C VAL A 122 -2.62 -5.43 -11.85
N ARG A 123 -2.42 -5.74 -13.14
CA ARG A 123 -1.15 -5.55 -13.81
C ARG A 123 -1.10 -4.16 -14.45
N LEU A 124 -0.03 -3.44 -14.13
CA LEU A 124 0.29 -2.15 -14.71
C LEU A 124 1.58 -2.27 -15.51
N ALA A 125 1.61 -1.74 -16.72
CA ALA A 125 2.79 -1.70 -17.59
C ALA A 125 3.12 -0.25 -17.94
N ASP A 126 4.41 0.09 -17.96
CA ASP A 126 4.85 1.39 -18.48
C ASP A 126 4.99 1.31 -20.01
N PRO A 127 4.34 2.20 -20.78
CA PRO A 127 4.42 2.18 -22.23
C PRO A 127 5.77 2.70 -22.79
N SER A 128 6.57 3.37 -21.96
CA SER A 128 7.81 4.07 -22.35
C SER A 128 9.07 3.45 -21.73
N GLN A 129 8.92 2.67 -20.67
CA GLN A 129 9.99 2.00 -19.92
C GLN A 129 9.69 0.51 -19.77
N PRO A 130 10.71 -0.36 -19.74
CA PRO A 130 10.50 -1.80 -19.71
C PRO A 130 10.30 -2.32 -18.28
N ILE A 131 9.20 -1.88 -17.65
CA ILE A 131 8.84 -2.24 -16.28
C ILE A 131 7.35 -2.54 -16.16
N GLU A 132 7.01 -3.56 -15.38
CA GLU A 132 5.65 -3.89 -14.99
C GLU A 132 5.52 -3.97 -13.48
N ALA A 133 4.40 -3.52 -12.95
CA ALA A 133 4.04 -3.62 -11.54
C ALA A 133 2.66 -4.30 -11.43
N THR A 134 2.59 -5.41 -10.70
CA THR A 134 1.33 -6.09 -10.38
C THR A 134 0.93 -5.76 -8.95
N LEU A 135 -0.20 -5.09 -8.78
CA LEU A 135 -0.77 -4.76 -7.47
C LEU A 135 -1.69 -5.89 -7.04
N CYS A 136 -1.38 -6.53 -5.93
CA CYS A 136 -2.14 -7.66 -5.42
C CYS A 136 -2.98 -7.25 -4.21
N TYR A 137 -4.23 -7.72 -4.18
CA TYR A 137 -5.21 -7.46 -3.11
C TYR A 137 -5.84 -8.79 -2.73
N ARG A 138 -5.43 -9.36 -1.60
CA ARG A 138 -6.03 -10.59 -1.08
C ARG A 138 -7.02 -10.27 0.03
N LEU A 139 -8.22 -10.82 -0.09
CA LEU A 139 -9.31 -10.55 0.85
C LEU A 139 -9.35 -11.63 1.94
N THR A 140 -9.55 -11.22 3.19
CA THR A 140 -9.97 -12.08 4.29
C THR A 140 -11.28 -11.51 4.86
N PRO A 141 -12.43 -11.83 4.24
CA PRO A 141 -13.70 -11.22 4.56
C PRO A 141 -14.15 -11.44 6.01
N GLU A 142 -13.76 -12.55 6.63
CA GLU A 142 -14.15 -12.91 7.99
C GLU A 142 -13.68 -11.88 9.03
N HIS A 143 -12.59 -11.16 8.72
CA HIS A 143 -11.99 -10.17 9.62
C HIS A 143 -12.01 -8.75 9.06
N ASP A 144 -12.64 -8.52 7.90
CA ASP A 144 -12.55 -7.26 7.12
C ASP A 144 -11.11 -6.81 6.86
N ILE A 145 -10.25 -7.77 6.49
CA ILE A 145 -8.83 -7.56 6.22
C ILE A 145 -8.53 -7.66 4.72
N ILE A 146 -7.68 -6.76 4.25
CA ILE A 146 -7.07 -6.79 2.92
C ILE A 146 -5.56 -6.90 3.10
N GLU A 147 -4.93 -7.89 2.48
CA GLU A 147 -3.48 -7.92 2.28
C GLU A 147 -3.15 -7.24 0.95
N ARG A 148 -2.11 -6.41 0.95
CA ARG A 148 -1.58 -5.76 -0.27
C ARG A 148 -0.10 -6.01 -0.43
N TRP A 149 0.34 -6.31 -1.65
CA TRP A 149 1.76 -6.34 -2.02
C TRP A 149 1.92 -5.96 -3.48
N VAL A 150 3.18 -5.74 -3.88
CA VAL A 150 3.56 -5.40 -5.26
C VAL A 150 4.51 -6.45 -5.78
N GLU A 151 4.27 -6.90 -7.00
CA GLU A 151 5.22 -7.69 -7.79
C GLU A 151 5.79 -6.78 -8.89
N LEU A 152 7.09 -6.52 -8.85
CA LEU A 152 7.79 -5.69 -9.81
C LEU A 152 8.56 -6.58 -10.78
N ALA A 153 8.48 -6.29 -12.08
CA ALA A 153 9.17 -7.06 -13.12
C ALA A 153 9.92 -6.13 -14.07
N ASN A 154 11.20 -6.44 -14.33
CA ASN A 154 11.95 -5.83 -15.43
C ASN A 154 11.68 -6.61 -16.71
N THR A 155 10.99 -6.00 -17.67
CA THR A 155 10.65 -6.62 -18.96
C THR A 155 11.66 -6.30 -20.05
N GLY A 156 12.75 -5.61 -19.70
CA GLY A 156 13.75 -5.10 -20.62
C GLY A 156 15.01 -5.95 -20.68
N PRO A 157 15.90 -5.67 -21.64
CA PRO A 157 17.13 -6.43 -21.86
C PRO A 157 18.28 -6.03 -20.92
N THR A 158 18.12 -4.95 -20.14
CA THR A 158 19.16 -4.36 -19.30
C THR A 158 18.68 -4.24 -17.86
N SER A 159 19.61 -4.30 -16.91
CA SER A 159 19.29 -4.13 -15.49
C SER A 159 18.76 -2.73 -15.19
N ILE A 160 17.84 -2.64 -14.24
CA ILE A 160 17.28 -1.40 -13.70
C ILE A 160 17.53 -1.32 -12.19
N GLU A 161 17.64 -0.10 -11.65
CA GLU A 161 17.89 0.13 -10.23
C GLU A 161 16.67 0.73 -9.56
N VAL A 162 16.11 0.04 -8.57
CA VAL A 162 14.97 0.50 -7.78
C VAL A 162 15.49 1.21 -6.53
N GLU A 163 15.24 2.52 -6.43
CA GLU A 163 15.72 3.40 -5.35
C GLU A 163 14.66 3.63 -4.26
N ALA A 164 13.39 3.33 -4.53
CA ALA A 164 12.33 3.32 -3.53
C ALA A 164 11.16 2.46 -4.01
N LEU A 165 10.60 1.64 -3.11
CA LEU A 165 9.45 0.77 -3.40
C LEU A 165 8.54 0.67 -2.17
N ALA A 166 7.39 1.32 -2.25
CA ALA A 166 6.28 1.16 -1.32
C ALA A 166 5.48 -0.10 -1.69
N PHE A 167 5.05 -0.84 -0.68
CA PHE A 167 4.24 -2.06 -0.85
C PHE A 167 2.77 -1.72 -1.04
N ALA A 168 2.35 -0.55 -0.52
CA ALA A 168 1.04 0.04 -0.77
C ALA A 168 1.09 1.56 -0.65
N THR A 169 0.32 2.24 -1.51
CA THR A 169 -0.15 3.61 -1.30
C THR A 169 -1.63 3.54 -0.91
N LEU A 170 -1.99 4.04 0.27
CA LEU A 170 -3.34 4.05 0.80
C LEU A 170 -3.91 5.47 0.76
N HIS A 171 -5.15 5.59 0.34
CA HIS A 171 -5.87 6.85 0.24
C HIS A 171 -7.05 6.80 1.22
N LEU A 172 -7.07 7.74 2.17
CA LEU A 172 -8.05 7.80 3.25
C LEU A 172 -8.94 9.04 3.08
N PRO A 173 -10.20 8.98 3.55
CA PRO A 173 -11.10 10.13 3.46
C PRO A 173 -10.54 11.39 4.12
N ASN A 174 -10.89 12.54 3.56
CA ASN A 174 -10.65 13.86 4.14
C ASN A 174 -10.89 13.92 5.65
N GLY A 175 -9.95 14.56 6.36
CA GLY A 175 -10.04 14.83 7.79
C GLY A 175 -9.63 13.66 8.69
N THR A 176 -9.20 12.54 8.12
CA THR A 176 -8.67 11.36 8.84
C THR A 176 -7.24 11.65 9.36
N SER A 177 -7.11 12.67 10.21
CA SER A 177 -5.83 13.30 10.59
C SER A 177 -5.44 13.09 12.06
N GLU A 178 -6.00 12.11 12.77
CA GLU A 178 -5.52 11.70 14.09
C GLU A 178 -4.85 10.33 13.96
N LEU A 179 -3.53 10.30 14.18
CA LEU A 179 -2.70 9.10 14.08
C LEU A 179 -2.52 8.51 15.48
N THR A 180 -2.82 7.23 15.61
CA THR A 180 -2.33 6.38 16.70
C THR A 180 -1.20 5.51 16.17
N SER A 181 -0.05 5.55 16.84
CA SER A 181 1.11 4.70 16.56
C SER A 181 1.69 4.16 17.86
N VAL A 182 2.60 3.19 17.78
CA VAL A 182 3.29 2.66 18.95
C VAL A 182 4.78 2.88 18.82
N ALA A 183 5.37 3.50 19.83
CA ALA A 183 6.78 3.85 19.86
C ALA A 183 7.33 3.73 21.29
N GLY A 184 8.65 3.67 21.43
CA GLY A 184 9.26 3.48 22.73
C GLY A 184 10.78 3.41 22.70
N TRP A 185 11.33 2.75 23.72
CA TRP A 185 12.74 2.40 23.81
C TRP A 185 12.87 0.97 24.30
N TRP A 186 14.08 0.39 24.23
CA TRP A 186 14.37 -0.86 24.90
C TRP A 186 13.91 -0.82 26.36
N THR A 187 13.18 -1.85 26.83
CA THR A 187 12.49 -1.96 28.14
C THR A 187 11.25 -1.10 28.34
N ARG A 188 10.83 -0.33 27.33
CA ARG A 188 9.61 0.50 27.31
C ARG A 188 9.03 0.53 25.91
N GLU A 189 8.96 -0.62 25.25
CA GLU A 189 8.55 -0.77 23.87
C GLU A 189 7.05 -0.44 23.68
N PHE A 190 6.71 -0.01 22.47
CA PHE A 190 5.34 0.05 21.96
C PHE A 190 4.33 0.78 22.85
N THR A 191 4.75 1.86 23.49
CA THR A 191 3.82 2.76 24.15
C THR A 191 2.97 3.46 23.08
N ALA A 192 1.64 3.35 23.20
CA ALA A 192 0.73 4.01 22.28
C ALA A 192 0.82 5.53 22.43
N SER A 193 0.97 6.21 21.30
CA SER A 193 0.90 7.67 21.20
C SER A 193 -0.21 8.05 20.23
N ARG A 194 -0.89 9.16 20.52
CA ARG A 194 -1.92 9.74 19.65
C ARG A 194 -1.52 11.16 19.33
N GLU A 195 -1.48 11.50 18.05
CA GLU A 195 -1.13 12.84 17.59
C GLU A 195 -2.05 13.29 16.46
N ARG A 196 -2.40 14.57 16.47
CA ARG A 196 -3.05 15.20 15.32
C ARG A 196 -1.99 15.54 14.29
N LEU A 197 -2.22 15.12 13.07
CA LEU A 197 -1.38 15.40 11.93
C LEU A 197 -1.67 16.82 11.42
N PRO A 198 -0.68 17.73 11.44
CA PRO A 198 -0.77 18.96 10.67
C PRO A 198 -0.65 18.65 9.17
N MET A 199 -0.89 19.66 8.32
CA MET A 199 -0.60 19.54 6.89
C MET A 199 0.88 19.21 6.66
N GLY A 200 1.14 18.40 5.63
CA GLY A 200 2.47 17.87 5.33
C GLY A 200 2.63 16.40 5.78
N THR A 201 3.88 15.97 5.90
CA THR A 201 4.21 14.54 6.04
C THR A 201 4.75 14.21 7.43
N ARG A 202 4.14 13.21 8.06
CA ARG A 202 4.61 12.54 9.26
C ARG A 202 5.19 11.17 8.90
N THR A 203 6.46 10.96 9.20
CA THR A 203 7.16 9.71 8.91
C THR A 203 7.51 8.95 10.18
N ILE A 204 7.12 7.67 10.25
CA ILE A 204 7.61 6.72 11.24
C ILE A 204 8.44 5.69 10.49
N GLU A 205 9.65 5.41 10.94
CA GLU A 205 10.55 4.57 10.16
C GLU A 205 11.62 3.87 10.99
N GLN A 206 12.19 2.84 10.39
CA GLN A 206 13.34 2.11 10.86
C GLN A 206 14.35 1.97 9.71
N ARG A 207 15.62 2.29 9.98
CA ARG A 207 16.72 2.25 9.01
C ARG A 207 17.69 1.10 9.26
N ALA A 208 17.58 0.41 10.39
CA ALA A 208 18.36 -0.78 10.68
C ALA A 208 17.79 -2.03 9.98
N VAL A 209 18.57 -3.10 9.95
CA VAL A 209 18.24 -4.39 9.29
C VAL A 209 17.12 -5.17 10.01
N GLN A 210 16.60 -4.65 11.12
CA GLN A 210 15.54 -5.25 11.93
C GLN A 210 14.43 -4.23 12.15
N THR A 211 13.18 -4.68 12.38
CA THR A 211 12.05 -3.79 12.76
C THR A 211 12.38 -2.86 13.92
N GLY A 212 13.11 -3.37 14.91
CA GLY A 212 13.59 -2.64 16.09
C GLY A 212 12.56 -2.39 17.18
N HIS A 213 13.03 -1.85 18.31
CA HIS A 213 12.25 -1.66 19.53
C HIS A 213 11.58 -0.28 19.64
N TYR A 214 12.01 0.69 18.82
CA TYR A 214 11.64 2.09 18.97
C TYR A 214 10.28 2.44 18.35
N ALA A 215 9.83 1.67 17.37
CA ALA A 215 8.55 1.83 16.70
C ALA A 215 8.12 0.50 16.08
N SER A 216 6.83 0.30 15.91
CA SER A 216 6.28 -0.78 15.09
C SER A 216 5.75 -0.21 13.77
N PRO A 217 5.83 -0.94 12.65
CA PRO A 217 5.19 -0.54 11.39
C PRO A 217 3.68 -0.79 11.47
N PHE A 218 3.03 -0.12 12.42
CA PHE A 218 1.62 -0.20 12.73
C PHE A 218 1.05 1.22 12.86
N PHE A 219 -0.15 1.41 12.32
CA PHE A 219 -0.86 2.68 12.41
C PHE A 219 -2.36 2.43 12.55
N MET A 220 -3.01 3.34 13.27
CA MET A 220 -4.45 3.57 13.19
C MET A 220 -4.68 5.04 12.91
N LEU A 221 -5.62 5.35 12.04
CA LEU A 221 -6.03 6.70 11.69
C LEU A 221 -7.53 6.84 11.85
N ASN A 222 -7.93 7.94 12.47
CA ASN A 222 -9.32 8.32 12.63
C ASN A 222 -9.50 9.83 12.44
N ARG A 223 -10.75 10.26 12.34
CA ARG A 223 -11.05 11.69 12.42
C ARG A 223 -10.87 12.15 13.87
N PRO A 224 -10.27 13.34 14.10
CA PRO A 224 -10.06 13.83 15.46
C PRO A 224 -11.37 13.90 16.26
N ASN A 225 -11.34 13.39 17.50
CA ASN A 225 -12.51 13.33 18.40
C ASN A 225 -13.71 12.54 17.84
N GLN A 226 -13.50 11.54 16.98
CA GLN A 226 -14.58 10.71 16.41
C GLN A 226 -14.37 9.21 16.58
N ALA A 227 -13.30 8.78 17.28
CA ALA A 227 -13.07 7.38 17.61
C ALA A 227 -12.55 7.22 19.05
N TRP A 228 -12.93 6.11 19.65
CA TRP A 228 -12.57 5.63 20.99
C TRP A 228 -12.35 4.11 20.95
N GLU A 229 -12.16 3.46 22.10
CA GLU A 229 -11.91 2.02 22.15
C GLU A 229 -13.01 1.16 21.52
N GLU A 230 -14.28 1.51 21.72
CA GLU A 230 -15.42 0.65 21.31
C GLU A 230 -16.35 1.31 20.28
N THR A 231 -15.97 2.47 19.73
CA THR A 231 -16.79 3.19 18.75
C THR A 231 -15.98 4.13 17.88
N GLY A 232 -16.44 4.34 16.66
CA GLY A 232 -15.87 5.27 15.70
C GLY A 232 -15.11 4.60 14.57
N TRP A 233 -15.01 5.30 13.45
CA TRP A 233 -14.32 4.82 12.27
C TRP A 233 -12.82 4.88 12.43
N VAL A 234 -12.16 3.74 12.23
CA VAL A 234 -10.71 3.57 12.32
C VAL A 234 -10.22 2.87 11.06
N TRP A 235 -9.27 3.49 10.37
CA TRP A 235 -8.47 2.89 9.31
C TRP A 235 -7.17 2.41 9.93
N PHE A 236 -6.81 1.16 9.74
CA PHE A 236 -5.65 0.59 10.40
C PHE A 236 -4.84 -0.25 9.46
N GLY A 237 -3.57 -0.44 9.80
CA GLY A 237 -2.73 -1.37 9.08
C GLY A 237 -1.41 -1.65 9.78
N THR A 238 -0.76 -2.71 9.31
CA THR A 238 0.57 -3.10 9.73
C THR A 238 1.36 -3.74 8.59
N LEU A 239 2.69 -3.63 8.66
CA LEU A 239 3.60 -4.23 7.68
C LEU A 239 4.05 -5.62 8.13
N ALA A 240 3.87 -6.63 7.28
CA ALA A 240 4.40 -7.96 7.49
C ALA A 240 5.86 -8.07 7.01
N TYR A 241 6.74 -7.23 7.56
CA TYR A 241 8.15 -7.18 7.21
C TYR A 241 9.03 -6.90 8.43
N SER A 242 10.13 -7.64 8.53
CA SER A 242 11.01 -7.60 9.69
C SER A 242 12.31 -6.82 9.49
N GLY A 243 12.49 -6.13 8.35
CA GLY A 243 13.69 -5.37 8.01
C GLY A 243 13.55 -3.85 8.19
N ALA A 244 14.25 -3.08 7.35
CA ALA A 244 14.17 -1.62 7.31
C ALA A 244 12.88 -1.13 6.60
N TRP A 245 12.04 -0.37 7.31
CA TRP A 245 10.72 0.01 6.84
C TRP A 245 10.43 1.50 7.03
N ARG A 246 9.45 2.02 6.30
CA ARG A 246 8.93 3.37 6.44
C ARG A 246 7.41 3.39 6.29
N VAL A 247 6.74 4.13 7.17
CA VAL A 247 5.34 4.55 7.04
C VAL A 247 5.33 6.08 6.97
N ALA A 248 4.99 6.63 5.82
CA ALA A 248 4.83 8.06 5.60
C ALA A 248 3.35 8.39 5.48
N ILE A 249 2.80 9.16 6.43
CA ILE A 249 1.43 9.65 6.40
C ILE A 249 1.46 11.13 6.04
N GLU A 250 0.79 11.50 4.95
CA GLU A 250 0.75 12.86 4.47
C GLU A 250 -0.69 13.36 4.42
N GLN A 251 -0.91 14.55 4.98
CA GLN A 251 -2.12 15.32 4.72
C GLN A 251 -1.86 16.28 3.56
N LEU A 252 -2.58 16.06 2.46
CA LEU A 252 -2.48 16.83 1.22
C LEU A 252 -3.17 18.19 1.35
N PHE A 253 -2.95 19.09 0.38
CA PHE A 253 -3.60 20.40 0.35
C PHE A 253 -5.15 20.31 0.25
N THR A 254 -5.68 19.19 -0.24
CA THR A 254 -7.12 18.89 -0.28
C THR A 254 -7.68 18.42 1.08
N LEU A 255 -6.83 18.30 2.11
CA LEU A 255 -7.09 17.69 3.43
C LEU A 255 -7.33 16.18 3.39
N ASP A 256 -7.22 15.57 2.22
CA ASP A 256 -7.15 14.12 2.10
C ASP A 256 -5.85 13.58 2.68
N VAL A 257 -5.88 12.31 3.10
CA VAL A 257 -4.73 11.67 3.74
C VAL A 257 -4.24 10.52 2.89
N ARG A 258 -2.93 10.51 2.64
CA ARG A 258 -2.22 9.45 1.92
C ARG A 258 -1.26 8.76 2.88
N ILE A 259 -1.18 7.43 2.82
CA ILE A 259 -0.19 6.63 3.54
C ILE A 259 0.65 5.88 2.52
N GLN A 260 1.96 5.94 2.66
CA GLN A 260 2.88 5.09 1.93
C GLN A 260 3.63 4.21 2.91
N VAL A 261 3.59 2.91 2.67
CA VAL A 261 4.17 1.91 3.56
C VAL A 261 4.99 0.90 2.74
N GLY A 262 6.21 0.62 3.17
CA GLY A 262 7.09 -0.35 2.50
C GLY A 262 8.54 -0.24 2.97
N TYR A 263 9.48 -0.50 2.05
CA TYR A 263 10.91 -0.39 2.35
C TYR A 263 11.27 1.04 2.77
N ASN A 264 12.19 1.15 3.71
CA ASN A 264 12.83 2.43 3.97
C ASN A 264 13.73 2.80 2.77
N PRO A 265 13.58 3.99 2.16
CA PRO A 265 14.44 4.39 1.04
C PRO A 265 15.85 4.83 1.46
N PHE A 266 16.12 4.96 2.77
CA PHE A 266 17.46 5.27 3.27
C PHE A 266 18.41 4.12 2.96
N ASP A 267 19.42 4.40 2.13
CA ASP A 267 20.44 3.43 1.69
C ASP A 267 19.83 2.16 1.04
N PHE A 268 18.66 2.30 0.42
CA PHE A 268 18.00 1.23 -0.30
C PHE A 268 18.36 1.27 -1.78
N GLY A 269 18.74 0.10 -2.31
CA GLY A 269 18.92 -0.14 -3.73
C GLY A 269 18.60 -1.60 -4.04
N LEU A 270 17.74 -1.82 -5.03
CA LEU A 270 17.40 -3.13 -5.54
C LEU A 270 17.67 -3.16 -7.05
N THR A 271 18.68 -3.91 -7.45
CA THR A 271 18.98 -4.18 -8.86
C THR A 271 18.05 -5.27 -9.37
N LEU A 272 17.33 -5.03 -10.46
CA LEU A 272 16.57 -6.04 -11.19
C LEU A 272 17.21 -6.28 -12.55
N GLY A 273 17.78 -7.46 -12.76
CA GLY A 273 18.29 -7.92 -14.04
C GLY A 273 17.20 -8.09 -15.11
N SER A 274 17.61 -8.34 -16.35
CA SER A 274 16.71 -8.62 -17.47
C SER A 274 15.77 -9.79 -17.14
N GLY A 275 14.46 -9.56 -17.18
CA GLY A 275 13.44 -10.58 -16.87
C GLY A 275 13.28 -10.90 -15.38
N GLU A 276 14.05 -10.26 -14.50
CA GLU A 276 13.98 -10.50 -13.06
C GLU A 276 12.70 -9.90 -12.45
N ARG A 277 12.22 -10.56 -11.40
CA ARG A 277 11.04 -10.14 -10.64
C ARG A 277 11.37 -10.02 -9.17
N HIS A 278 10.80 -9.02 -8.52
CA HIS A 278 10.84 -8.85 -7.08
C HIS A 278 9.43 -8.78 -6.52
N VAL A 279 9.19 -9.50 -5.43
CA VAL A 279 7.90 -9.48 -4.74
C VAL A 279 8.08 -8.86 -3.37
N THR A 280 7.31 -7.82 -3.08
CA THR A 280 7.34 -7.20 -1.75
C THR A 280 6.64 -8.09 -0.72
N PRO A 281 7.02 -7.98 0.56
CA PRO A 281 6.16 -8.42 1.65
C PRO A 281 4.78 -7.75 1.61
N ALA A 282 3.85 -8.27 2.42
CA ALA A 282 2.49 -7.78 2.47
C ALA A 282 2.30 -6.65 3.50
N VAL A 283 1.39 -5.73 3.18
CA VAL A 283 0.75 -4.80 4.11
C VAL A 283 -0.62 -5.37 4.45
N VAL A 284 -0.92 -5.49 5.74
CA VAL A 284 -2.22 -5.92 6.23
C VAL A 284 -3.00 -4.68 6.61
N ILE A 285 -4.16 -4.44 6.00
CA ILE A 285 -4.98 -3.24 6.23
C ILE A 285 -6.44 -3.61 6.50
N GLY A 286 -7.14 -2.76 7.25
CA GLY A 286 -8.59 -2.87 7.44
C GLY A 286 -9.24 -1.54 7.84
N VAL A 287 -10.57 -1.54 7.84
CA VAL A 287 -11.39 -0.41 8.28
C VAL A 287 -12.55 -0.94 9.12
N CYS A 288 -12.82 -0.30 10.25
CA CYS A 288 -13.90 -0.73 11.16
C CYS A 288 -14.58 0.48 11.82
N ALA A 289 -15.81 0.29 12.31
CA ALA A 289 -16.60 1.30 13.02
C ALA A 289 -16.61 1.10 14.54
N GLU A 290 -16.04 -0.02 15.00
CA GLU A 290 -16.05 -0.49 16.38
C GLU A 290 -14.85 0.06 17.19
N GLY A 291 -14.26 1.18 16.75
CA GLY A 291 -13.18 1.84 17.46
C GLY A 291 -11.82 1.13 17.39
N TRP A 292 -10.89 1.59 18.23
CA TRP A 292 -9.52 1.05 18.31
C TRP A 292 -9.47 -0.41 18.78
N GLY A 293 -10.37 -0.79 19.70
CA GLY A 293 -10.53 -2.16 20.15
C GLY A 293 -11.02 -3.07 19.03
N GLY A 294 -11.96 -2.61 18.21
CA GLY A 294 -12.42 -3.31 17.01
C GLY A 294 -11.30 -3.60 16.01
N ALA A 295 -10.51 -2.56 15.68
CA ALA A 295 -9.36 -2.69 14.79
C ALA A 295 -8.33 -3.69 15.33
N SER A 296 -8.01 -3.62 16.63
CA SER A 296 -7.06 -4.53 17.28
C SER A 296 -7.54 -5.98 17.26
N ARG A 297 -8.81 -6.24 17.60
CA ARG A 297 -9.39 -7.59 17.59
C ARG A 297 -9.35 -8.24 16.21
N ARG A 298 -9.58 -7.47 15.14
CA ARG A 298 -9.51 -7.95 13.75
C ARG A 298 -8.08 -8.34 13.36
N LEU A 299 -7.09 -7.51 13.70
CA LEU A 299 -5.67 -7.85 13.48
C LEU A 299 -5.26 -9.10 14.28
N HIS A 300 -5.69 -9.21 15.54
CA HIS A 300 -5.38 -10.38 16.38
C HIS A 300 -6.01 -11.66 15.82
N ALA A 301 -7.29 -11.63 15.45
CA ALA A 301 -7.98 -12.78 14.90
C ALA A 301 -7.36 -13.21 13.56
N PHE A 302 -7.07 -12.26 12.67
CA PHE A 302 -6.33 -12.51 11.44
C PHE A 302 -4.96 -13.16 11.71
N ALA A 303 -4.18 -12.62 12.65
CA ALA A 303 -2.86 -13.16 12.97
C ALA A 303 -2.94 -14.59 13.52
N LEU A 304 -3.86 -14.85 14.46
CA LEU A 304 -4.05 -16.17 15.06
C LEU A 304 -4.52 -17.22 14.03
N GLU A 305 -5.41 -16.83 13.13
CA GLU A 305 -6.01 -17.76 12.18
C GLU A 305 -5.18 -17.99 10.92
N ARG A 306 -4.56 -16.92 10.40
CA ARG A 306 -3.99 -16.90 9.03
C ARG A 306 -2.48 -16.66 8.97
N VAL A 307 -1.82 -16.32 10.08
CA VAL A 307 -0.38 -15.97 10.07
C VAL A 307 0.44 -16.86 10.98
N LEU A 308 0.00 -17.03 12.21
CA LEU A 308 0.72 -17.83 13.20
C LEU A 308 0.60 -19.32 12.87
N PRO A 309 1.68 -20.08 13.09
CA PRO A 309 1.62 -21.53 12.96
C PRO A 309 0.60 -22.09 13.95
N SER A 310 -0.25 -23.01 13.50
CA SER A 310 -1.07 -23.81 14.40
C SER A 310 -0.12 -24.59 15.32
N SER A 311 -0.40 -24.61 16.62
CA SER A 311 0.40 -25.41 17.55
C SER A 311 0.46 -26.86 17.05
N PRO A 312 1.64 -27.50 17.03
CA PRO A 312 1.69 -28.93 16.79
C PRO A 312 0.81 -29.60 17.84
N ALA A 313 -0.05 -30.53 17.41
CA ALA A 313 -0.79 -31.36 18.34
C ALA A 313 0.22 -31.97 19.33
N LEU A 314 0.04 -31.69 20.62
CA LEU A 314 0.85 -32.35 21.65
C LEU A 314 0.67 -33.87 21.46
N PRO A 315 1.76 -34.66 21.43
CA PRO A 315 1.62 -36.11 21.35
C PRO A 315 0.75 -36.59 22.52
N ALA A 316 -0.21 -37.46 22.18
CA ALA A 316 -1.16 -38.05 23.12
C ALA A 316 -0.46 -38.89 24.21
#